data_AF-A0A2P4WYT8-F1
#
_entry.id   AF-A0A2P4WYT8-F1
#
_cell.length_a   1.000
_cell.length_b   1.000
_cell.length_c   1.000
_cell.angle_alpha   90.00
_cell.angle_beta   90.00
_cell.angle_gamma   90.00
#
_symmetry.space_group_name_H-M   'P 1'
#
loop_
_entity.id
_entity.type
_entity.pdbx_description
1 polymer ?
#
loop_
_entity_poly.entity_id
_entity_poly.type
_entity_poly.pdbx_seq_one_letter_code
_entity_poly.pdbx_strand_id
1 'polypeptide(L)'
;MAAAEALLAYKPLQQLQHENFLLREENRRVRSEVRELLAWKEKAVAHMAAMAPARRRAVREVERAKQLQQQLRTVESSLKSRGALELATTELEAERETLQQRVEVLKHENAELKLLSDRRKRRADDAEAQLTAMGESFRLHLERLVAIRESLDEVSSGDVKNNKEDSAAPPSVPVNSAAFVTGLDAIATKCLSWLQEHFAQSFAQQQLKATRYEAQHEEVQRLKEQVQAASHIPEKQAEEHAKLSRELAELREAHEHLQQQATNAEQMVVAQRQRREDMAVRMRLVAGEVRQYLRLVRGEIKRKFGYLPEAIAHAESWTRIAEALELLLCQSTDRCVVRNRK
;
A
#
# COMPACT_ATOMS: atom_id res chain seq x y z
N MET A 1 73.74 92.73 -20.93
CA MET A 1 73.21 92.17 -19.67
C MET A 1 71.68 92.17 -19.67
N ALA A 2 71.00 93.31 -19.83
CA ALA A 2 69.52 93.39 -19.84
C ALA A 2 68.79 92.50 -20.86
N ALA A 3 69.35 92.30 -22.07
CA ALA A 3 68.73 91.44 -23.09
C ALA A 3 68.77 89.94 -22.74
N ALA A 4 69.77 89.48 -21.99
CA ALA A 4 69.90 88.08 -21.59
C ALA A 4 68.97 87.74 -20.41
N GLU A 5 68.78 88.68 -19.48
CA GLU A 5 67.81 88.57 -18.39
C GLU A 5 66.36 88.60 -18.91
N ALA A 6 66.07 89.43 -19.90
CA ALA A 6 64.75 89.45 -20.56
C ALA A 6 64.45 88.13 -21.30
N LEU A 7 65.44 87.53 -21.96
CA LEU A 7 65.29 86.22 -22.63
C LEU A 7 65.13 85.05 -21.64
N LEU A 8 65.80 85.13 -20.47
CA LEU A 8 65.63 84.15 -19.39
C LEU A 8 64.24 84.24 -18.73
N ALA A 9 63.69 85.44 -18.58
CA ALA A 9 62.32 85.64 -18.09
C ALA A 9 61.24 85.26 -19.12
N TYR A 10 61.54 85.30 -20.42
CA TYR A 10 60.58 85.04 -21.50
C TYR A 10 60.33 83.55 -21.78
N LYS A 11 61.34 82.68 -21.60
CA LYS A 11 61.22 81.21 -21.77
C LYS A 11 60.15 80.55 -20.87
N PRO A 12 60.12 80.78 -19.54
CA PRO A 12 59.09 80.20 -18.69
C PRO A 12 57.69 80.72 -19.04
N LEU A 13 57.58 81.97 -19.52
CA LEU A 13 56.31 82.53 -19.96
C LEU A 13 55.78 81.83 -21.24
N GLN A 14 56.65 81.49 -22.19
CA GLN A 14 56.29 80.71 -23.37
C GLN A 14 55.91 79.26 -23.03
N GLN A 15 56.62 78.63 -22.09
CA GLN A 15 56.28 77.27 -21.62
C GLN A 15 54.89 77.24 -20.97
N LEU A 16 54.61 78.20 -20.08
CA LEU A 16 53.29 78.34 -19.46
C LEU A 16 52.20 78.61 -20.49
N GLN A 17 52.46 79.40 -21.54
CA GLN A 17 51.49 79.62 -22.63
C GLN A 17 51.20 78.33 -23.41
N HIS A 18 52.22 77.52 -23.68
CA HIS A 18 52.09 76.24 -24.37
C HIS A 18 51.31 75.22 -23.51
N GLU A 19 51.65 75.09 -22.22
CA GLU A 19 50.92 74.23 -21.28
C GLU A 19 49.46 74.67 -21.13
N ASN A 20 49.21 75.98 -21.04
CA ASN A 20 47.85 76.51 -20.96
C ASN A 20 47.06 76.21 -22.24
N PHE A 21 47.70 76.24 -23.40
CA PHE A 21 47.09 75.82 -24.66
C PHE A 21 46.73 74.33 -24.64
N LEU A 22 47.65 73.45 -24.22
CA LEU A 22 47.41 72.00 -24.12
C LEU A 22 46.27 71.68 -23.14
N LEU A 23 46.28 72.29 -21.94
CA LEU A 23 45.22 72.11 -20.95
C LEU A 23 43.86 72.59 -21.45
N ARG A 24 43.82 73.63 -22.30
CA ARG A 24 42.57 74.08 -22.95
C ARG A 24 42.10 73.10 -24.01
N GLU A 25 43.00 72.49 -24.78
CA GLU A 25 42.63 71.44 -25.73
C GLU A 25 42.12 70.18 -25.03
N GLU A 26 42.81 69.72 -23.98
CA GLU A 26 42.37 68.60 -23.16
C GLU A 26 41.01 68.88 -22.51
N ASN A 27 40.79 70.08 -21.97
CA ASN A 27 39.48 70.47 -21.46
C ASN A 27 38.40 70.42 -22.55
N ARG A 28 38.72 70.81 -23.79
CA ARG A 28 37.76 70.72 -24.91
C ARG A 28 37.43 69.26 -25.23
N ARG A 29 38.43 68.37 -25.26
CA ARG A 29 38.25 66.92 -25.49
C ARG A 29 37.45 66.25 -24.38
N VAL A 30 37.80 66.49 -23.13
CA VAL A 30 37.04 65.95 -21.98
C VAL A 30 35.60 66.48 -21.99
N ARG A 31 35.38 67.74 -22.36
CA ARG A 31 34.02 68.29 -22.49
C ARG A 31 33.22 67.67 -23.63
N SER A 32 33.84 67.23 -24.74
CA SER A 32 33.12 66.47 -25.77
C SER A 32 32.81 65.05 -25.29
N GLU A 33 33.77 64.36 -24.68
CA GLU A 33 33.56 63.00 -24.14
C GLU A 33 32.45 62.96 -23.08
N VAL A 34 32.44 63.93 -22.16
CA VAL A 34 31.37 64.04 -21.14
C VAL A 34 30.00 64.27 -21.80
N ARG A 35 29.92 65.07 -22.86
CA ARG A 35 28.67 65.29 -23.61
C ARG A 35 28.20 64.01 -24.29
N GLU A 36 29.12 63.27 -24.91
CA GLU A 36 28.81 61.98 -25.52
C GLU A 36 28.32 60.98 -24.47
N LEU A 37 29.01 60.85 -23.35
CA LEU A 37 28.60 59.95 -22.26
C LEU A 37 27.23 60.32 -21.68
N LEU A 38 26.90 61.61 -21.57
CA LEU A 38 25.58 62.05 -21.17
C LEU A 38 24.51 61.67 -22.19
N ALA A 39 24.78 61.85 -23.49
CA ALA A 39 23.87 61.43 -24.55
C ALA A 39 23.66 59.89 -24.55
N TRP A 40 24.72 59.11 -24.33
CA TRP A 40 24.63 57.66 -24.18
C TRP A 40 23.80 57.26 -22.95
N LYS A 41 23.98 57.94 -21.82
CA LYS A 41 23.16 57.73 -20.63
C LYS A 41 21.69 58.02 -20.89
N GLU A 42 21.37 59.12 -21.56
CA GLU A 42 19.99 59.48 -21.91
C GLU A 42 19.37 58.43 -22.83
N LYS A 43 20.09 57.98 -23.87
CA LYS A 43 19.65 56.89 -24.74
C LYS A 43 19.39 55.60 -23.97
N ALA A 44 20.28 55.23 -23.04
CA ALA A 44 20.10 54.03 -22.21
C ALA A 44 18.88 54.14 -21.29
N VAL A 45 18.66 55.31 -20.66
CA VAL A 45 17.47 55.56 -19.82
C VAL A 45 16.19 55.52 -20.66
N ALA A 46 16.18 56.13 -21.84
CA ALA A 46 15.04 56.08 -22.76
C ALA A 46 14.73 54.64 -23.20
N HIS A 47 15.75 53.85 -23.53
CA HIS A 47 15.59 52.44 -23.87
C HIS A 47 15.06 51.62 -22.69
N MET A 48 15.57 51.83 -21.46
CA MET A 48 15.04 51.16 -20.27
C MET A 48 13.58 51.55 -19.99
N ALA A 49 13.22 52.82 -20.18
CA ALA A 49 11.86 53.30 -20.02
C ALA A 49 10.92 52.69 -21.07
N ALA A 50 11.35 52.61 -22.34
CA ALA A 50 10.61 51.98 -23.42
C ALA A 50 10.42 50.46 -23.18
N MET A 51 11.40 49.78 -22.59
CA MET A 51 11.33 48.35 -22.27
C MET A 51 10.61 48.04 -20.95
N ALA A 52 10.41 49.02 -20.07
CA ALA A 52 9.78 48.81 -18.78
C ALA A 52 8.34 48.23 -18.87
N PRO A 53 7.46 48.69 -19.78
CA PRO A 53 6.15 48.08 -19.99
C PRO A 53 6.23 46.61 -20.42
N ALA A 54 7.12 46.27 -21.34
CA ALA A 54 7.31 44.89 -21.80
C ALA A 54 7.79 43.98 -20.65
N ARG A 55 8.75 44.44 -19.84
CA ARG A 55 9.19 43.72 -18.64
C ARG A 55 8.05 43.51 -17.64
N ARG A 56 7.22 44.54 -17.40
CA ARG A 56 6.05 44.42 -16.52
C ARG A 56 5.02 43.42 -17.05
N ARG A 57 4.78 43.37 -18.37
CA ARG A 57 3.89 42.38 -19.00
C ARG A 57 4.44 40.97 -18.82
N ALA A 58 5.72 40.75 -19.12
CA ALA A 58 6.37 39.45 -18.95
C ALA A 58 6.31 38.97 -17.48
N VAL A 59 6.53 39.85 -16.50
CA VAL A 59 6.39 39.49 -15.07
C VAL A 59 4.96 39.04 -14.74
N ARG A 60 3.94 39.77 -15.20
CA ARG A 60 2.54 39.38 -15.00
C ARG A 60 2.19 38.06 -15.68
N GLU A 61 2.71 37.80 -16.86
CA GLU A 61 2.52 36.54 -17.58
C GLU A 61 3.17 35.37 -16.83
N VAL A 62 4.37 35.56 -16.27
CA VAL A 62 5.04 34.56 -15.42
C VAL A 62 4.23 34.30 -14.14
N GLU A 63 3.68 35.34 -13.51
CA GLU A 63 2.81 35.19 -12.34
C GLU A 63 1.53 34.42 -12.67
N ARG A 64 0.87 34.74 -13.80
CA ARG A 64 -0.30 33.99 -14.29
C ARG A 64 0.05 32.53 -14.58
N ALA A 65 1.19 32.28 -15.23
CA ALA A 65 1.65 30.92 -15.51
C ALA A 65 1.89 30.12 -14.22
N LYS A 66 2.47 30.75 -13.18
CA LYS A 66 2.63 30.13 -11.85
C LYS A 66 1.28 29.80 -11.19
N GLN A 67 0.30 30.70 -11.28
CA GLN A 67 -1.05 30.46 -10.76
C GLN A 67 -1.73 29.30 -11.50
N LEU A 68 -1.66 29.27 -12.83
CA LEU A 68 -2.19 28.15 -13.63
C LEU A 68 -1.49 26.83 -13.29
N GLN A 69 -0.17 26.84 -13.10
CA GLN A 69 0.58 25.65 -12.69
C GLN A 69 0.15 25.15 -11.30
N GLN A 70 -0.14 26.05 -10.36
CA GLN A 70 -0.70 25.67 -9.06
C GLN A 70 -2.10 25.07 -9.20
N GLN A 71 -2.97 25.67 -10.01
CA GLN A 71 -4.31 25.13 -10.30
C GLN A 71 -4.23 23.74 -10.94
N LEU A 72 -3.34 23.53 -11.91
CA LEU A 72 -3.12 22.22 -12.52
C LEU A 72 -2.68 21.19 -11.48
N ARG A 73 -1.74 21.52 -10.59
CA ARG A 73 -1.34 20.60 -9.51
C ARG A 73 -2.49 20.25 -8.58
N THR A 74 -3.38 21.20 -8.26
CA THR A 74 -4.56 20.90 -7.44
C THR A 74 -5.53 19.97 -8.17
N VAL A 75 -5.76 20.16 -9.47
CA VAL A 75 -6.60 19.26 -10.28
C VAL A 75 -5.96 17.88 -10.43
N GLU A 76 -4.64 17.80 -10.63
CA GLU A 76 -3.93 16.52 -10.67
C GLU A 76 -4.07 15.77 -9.34
N SER A 77 -3.99 16.46 -8.21
CA SER A 77 -4.18 15.83 -6.89
C SER A 77 -5.61 15.33 -6.68
N SER A 78 -6.62 16.08 -7.14
CA SER A 78 -8.03 15.66 -7.02
C SER A 78 -8.39 14.52 -7.97
N LEU A 79 -7.78 14.48 -9.17
CA LEU A 79 -7.93 13.35 -10.08
C LEU A 79 -7.28 12.09 -9.53
N LYS A 80 -6.09 12.21 -8.90
CA LYS A 80 -5.45 11.07 -8.20
C LYS A 80 -6.30 10.56 -7.05
N SER A 81 -6.86 11.44 -6.23
CA SER A 81 -7.74 11.01 -5.13
C SER A 81 -9.02 10.38 -5.65
N ARG A 82 -9.61 10.91 -6.74
CA ARG A 82 -10.77 10.32 -7.40
C ARG A 82 -10.46 8.93 -7.95
N GLY A 83 -9.33 8.73 -8.62
CA GLY A 83 -8.93 7.42 -9.11
C GLY A 83 -8.75 6.39 -7.99
N ALA A 84 -8.18 6.80 -6.85
CA ALA A 84 -8.08 5.94 -5.67
C ALA A 84 -9.47 5.59 -5.10
N LEU A 85 -10.41 6.54 -5.08
CA LEU A 85 -11.79 6.28 -4.67
C LEU A 85 -12.52 5.34 -5.65
N GLU A 86 -12.31 5.48 -6.96
CA GLU A 86 -12.88 4.59 -7.97
C GLU A 86 -12.38 3.15 -7.81
N LEU A 87 -11.08 2.96 -7.54
CA LEU A 87 -10.54 1.64 -7.22
C LEU A 87 -11.17 1.05 -5.95
N ALA A 88 -11.23 1.84 -4.86
CA ALA A 88 -11.87 1.40 -3.62
C ALA A 88 -13.36 1.04 -3.81
N THR A 89 -14.08 1.76 -4.68
CA THR A 89 -15.47 1.39 -5.00
C THR A 89 -15.56 0.06 -5.73
N THR A 90 -14.65 -0.23 -6.68
CA THR A 90 -14.65 -1.52 -7.37
C THR A 90 -14.29 -2.68 -6.45
N GLU A 91 -13.39 -2.48 -5.49
CA GLU A 91 -13.05 -3.47 -4.46
C GLU A 91 -14.26 -3.77 -3.56
N LEU A 92 -14.95 -2.72 -3.09
CA LEU A 92 -16.17 -2.87 -2.29
C LEU A 92 -17.32 -3.54 -3.05
N GLU A 93 -17.45 -3.28 -4.36
CA GLU A 93 -18.41 -3.96 -5.22
C GLU A 93 -18.09 -5.46 -5.33
N ALA A 94 -16.83 -5.82 -5.56
CA ALA A 94 -16.40 -7.22 -5.57
C ALA A 94 -16.62 -7.92 -4.22
N GLU A 95 -16.29 -7.26 -3.10
CA GLU A 95 -16.57 -7.77 -1.75
C GLU A 95 -18.08 -7.99 -1.55
N ARG A 96 -18.90 -7.03 -1.96
CA ARG A 96 -20.36 -7.15 -1.89
C ARG A 96 -20.88 -8.35 -2.69
N GLU A 97 -20.38 -8.57 -3.90
CA GLU A 97 -20.76 -9.73 -4.72
C GLU A 97 -20.37 -11.04 -4.04
N THR A 98 -19.16 -11.13 -3.46
CA THR A 98 -18.73 -12.35 -2.74
C THR A 98 -19.58 -12.62 -1.51
N LEU A 99 -19.96 -11.59 -0.77
CA LEU A 99 -20.86 -11.70 0.39
C LEU A 99 -22.27 -12.09 -0.03
N GLN A 100 -22.77 -11.57 -1.16
CA GLN A 100 -24.07 -11.96 -1.71
C GLN A 100 -24.09 -13.44 -2.08
N GLN A 101 -23.07 -13.94 -2.77
CA GLN A 101 -22.93 -15.37 -3.09
C GLN A 101 -22.92 -16.22 -1.82
N ARG A 102 -22.18 -15.81 -0.78
CA ARG A 102 -22.14 -16.53 0.49
C ARG A 102 -23.49 -16.55 1.20
N VAL A 103 -24.25 -15.45 1.15
CA VAL A 103 -25.60 -15.40 1.68
C VAL A 103 -26.54 -16.35 0.93
N GLU A 104 -26.41 -16.47 -0.39
CA GLU A 104 -27.21 -17.41 -1.18
C GLU A 104 -26.90 -18.86 -0.84
N VAL A 105 -25.62 -19.22 -0.72
CA VAL A 105 -25.20 -20.55 -0.26
C VAL A 105 -25.78 -20.87 1.11
N LEU A 106 -25.63 -19.96 2.08
CA LEU A 106 -26.17 -20.14 3.43
C LEU A 106 -27.71 -20.24 3.44
N LYS A 107 -28.41 -19.54 2.53
CA LYS A 107 -29.86 -19.67 2.38
C LYS A 107 -30.25 -21.06 1.89
N HIS A 108 -29.52 -21.61 0.92
CA HIS A 108 -29.75 -22.96 0.42
C HIS A 108 -29.49 -24.01 1.51
N GLU A 109 -28.35 -23.95 2.20
CA GLU A 109 -28.02 -24.86 3.31
C GLU A 109 -29.07 -24.79 4.43
N ASN A 110 -29.53 -23.59 4.80
CA ASN A 110 -30.57 -23.43 5.82
C ASN A 110 -31.92 -24.03 5.38
N ALA A 111 -32.28 -23.89 4.10
CA ALA A 111 -33.48 -24.54 3.55
C ALA A 111 -33.37 -26.08 3.61
N GLU A 112 -32.21 -26.64 3.28
CA GLU A 112 -31.95 -28.08 3.39
C GLU A 112 -32.01 -28.57 4.85
N LEU A 113 -31.39 -27.84 5.76
CA LEU A 113 -31.43 -28.15 7.20
C LEU A 113 -32.85 -28.08 7.76
N LYS A 114 -33.68 -27.13 7.32
CA LYS A 114 -35.11 -27.08 7.67
C LYS A 114 -35.86 -28.32 7.20
N LEU A 115 -35.66 -28.72 5.94
CA LEU A 115 -36.27 -29.96 5.41
C LEU A 115 -35.82 -31.20 6.20
N LEU A 116 -34.54 -31.28 6.58
CA LEU A 116 -34.03 -32.39 7.40
C LEU A 116 -34.61 -32.36 8.81
N SER A 117 -34.72 -31.18 9.43
CA SER A 117 -35.39 -30.99 10.72
C SER A 117 -36.84 -31.47 10.66
N ASP A 118 -37.61 -31.04 9.66
CA ASP A 118 -39.02 -31.41 9.52
C ASP A 118 -39.20 -32.91 9.28
N ARG A 119 -38.30 -33.53 8.49
CA ARG A 119 -38.28 -35.00 8.33
C ARG A 119 -38.00 -35.72 9.65
N ARG A 120 -37.09 -35.20 10.48
CA ARG A 120 -36.79 -35.80 11.79
C ARG A 120 -37.95 -35.62 12.77
N LYS A 121 -38.60 -34.46 12.78
CA LYS A 121 -39.80 -34.19 13.57
C LYS A 121 -40.92 -35.18 13.23
N ARG A 122 -41.25 -35.34 11.95
CA ARG A 122 -42.27 -36.33 11.52
C ARG A 122 -41.96 -37.75 11.98
N ARG A 123 -40.69 -38.19 11.88
CA ARG A 123 -40.30 -39.50 12.39
C ARG A 123 -40.44 -39.62 13.92
N ALA A 124 -40.17 -38.54 14.65
CA ALA A 124 -40.39 -38.51 16.09
C ALA A 124 -41.89 -38.58 16.41
N ASP A 125 -42.73 -37.81 15.71
CA ASP A 125 -44.18 -37.83 15.86
C ASP A 125 -44.76 -39.22 15.53
N ASP A 126 -44.29 -39.87 14.47
CA ASP A 126 -44.69 -41.23 14.09
C ASP A 126 -44.29 -42.27 15.16
N ALA A 127 -43.08 -42.14 15.72
CA ALA A 127 -42.62 -43.02 16.80
C ALA A 127 -43.41 -42.79 18.09
N GLU A 128 -43.74 -41.54 18.42
CA GLU A 128 -44.61 -41.20 19.56
C GLU A 128 -46.00 -41.79 19.38
N ALA A 129 -46.60 -41.67 18.19
CA ALA A 129 -47.90 -42.28 17.86
C ALA A 129 -47.88 -43.82 17.96
N GLN A 130 -46.77 -44.47 17.59
CA GLN A 130 -46.62 -45.93 17.78
C GLN A 130 -46.52 -46.31 19.26
N LEU A 131 -45.77 -45.53 20.05
CA LEU A 131 -45.66 -45.76 21.50
C LEU A 131 -47.00 -45.55 22.22
N THR A 132 -47.80 -44.54 21.84
CA THR A 132 -49.13 -44.32 22.41
C THR A 132 -50.08 -45.45 22.03
N ALA A 133 -50.11 -45.88 20.76
CA ALA A 133 -50.92 -47.03 20.31
C ALA A 133 -50.54 -48.33 21.03
N MET A 134 -49.24 -48.59 21.22
CA MET A 134 -48.78 -49.73 22.02
C MET A 134 -49.24 -49.58 23.48
N GLY A 135 -49.09 -48.40 24.08
CA GLY A 135 -49.54 -48.12 25.45
C GLY A 135 -51.05 -48.37 25.64
N GLU A 136 -51.88 -47.94 24.69
CA GLU A 136 -53.32 -48.22 24.68
C GLU A 136 -53.62 -49.72 24.53
N SER A 137 -52.87 -50.42 23.66
CA SER A 137 -53.03 -51.87 23.49
C SER A 137 -52.67 -52.66 24.75
N PHE A 138 -51.63 -52.23 25.47
CA PHE A 138 -51.27 -52.80 26.77
C PHE A 138 -52.33 -52.50 27.82
N ARG A 139 -52.85 -51.27 27.87
CA ARG A 139 -53.96 -50.89 28.76
C ARG A 139 -55.18 -51.78 28.54
N LEU A 140 -55.58 -51.99 27.29
CA LEU A 140 -56.71 -52.87 26.93
C LEU A 140 -56.45 -54.33 27.32
N HIS A 141 -55.23 -54.85 27.14
CA HIS A 141 -54.89 -56.21 27.59
C HIS A 141 -54.96 -56.34 29.11
N LEU A 142 -54.46 -55.34 29.85
CA LEU A 142 -54.55 -55.32 31.30
C LEU A 142 -56.01 -55.27 31.76
N GLU A 143 -56.85 -54.43 31.15
CA GLU A 143 -58.28 -54.38 31.42
C GLU A 143 -58.98 -55.73 31.18
N ARG A 144 -58.64 -56.44 30.09
CA ARG A 144 -59.15 -57.79 29.82
C ARG A 144 -58.67 -58.81 30.86
N LEU A 145 -57.40 -58.77 31.26
CA LEU A 145 -56.87 -59.66 32.29
C LEU A 145 -57.53 -59.42 33.65
N VAL A 146 -57.80 -58.16 34.00
CA VAL A 146 -58.55 -57.81 35.21
C VAL A 146 -59.98 -58.36 35.12
N ALA A 147 -60.68 -58.15 34.01
CA ALA A 147 -62.03 -58.71 33.81
C ALA A 147 -62.07 -60.25 33.86
N ILE A 148 -61.06 -60.93 33.28
CA ILE A 148 -60.93 -62.40 33.38
C ILE A 148 -60.73 -62.80 34.84
N ARG A 149 -59.85 -62.13 35.58
CA ARG A 149 -59.63 -62.40 37.00
C ARG A 149 -60.92 -62.21 37.81
N GLU A 150 -61.63 -61.11 37.60
CA GLU A 150 -62.93 -60.86 38.23
C GLU A 150 -63.93 -61.97 37.91
N SER A 151 -64.01 -62.43 36.66
CA SER A 151 -64.88 -63.55 36.27
C SER A 151 -64.45 -64.91 36.86
N LEU A 152 -63.15 -65.13 37.06
CA LEU A 152 -62.63 -66.36 37.66
C LEU A 152 -62.90 -66.40 39.17
N ASP A 153 -62.81 -65.25 39.84
CA ASP A 153 -63.17 -65.11 41.25
C ASP A 153 -64.69 -65.33 41.45
N GLU A 154 -65.52 -64.96 40.46
CA GLU A 154 -66.95 -65.31 40.42
C GLU A 154 -67.20 -66.81 40.17
N VAL A 155 -66.47 -67.46 39.26
CA VAL A 155 -66.61 -68.91 38.96
C VAL A 155 -66.02 -69.79 40.07
N SER A 156 -64.94 -69.37 40.72
CA SER A 156 -64.35 -70.10 41.86
C SER A 156 -65.24 -70.06 43.11
N SER A 157 -66.33 -69.29 43.08
CA SER A 157 -67.40 -69.30 44.09
C SER A 157 -68.52 -70.31 43.77
N GLY A 158 -68.44 -71.07 42.66
CA GLY A 158 -69.43 -72.06 42.26
C GLY A 158 -68.84 -73.31 41.61
N ASP A 159 -68.88 -74.43 42.34
CA ASP A 159 -68.82 -75.82 41.87
C ASP A 159 -67.63 -76.30 41.02
N VAL A 160 -66.72 -77.08 41.65
CA VAL A 160 -65.96 -78.14 40.96
C VAL A 160 -65.82 -79.37 41.85
N LYS A 161 -66.60 -80.41 41.55
CA LYS A 161 -66.30 -81.81 41.92
C LYS A 161 -66.67 -82.71 40.75
N ASN A 162 -65.68 -83.18 39.99
CA ASN A 162 -65.69 -84.50 39.36
C ASN A 162 -64.32 -84.83 38.75
N ASN A 163 -63.66 -85.81 39.37
CA ASN A 163 -62.55 -86.59 38.84
C ASN A 163 -63.10 -87.85 38.16
N LYS A 164 -62.46 -88.27 37.07
CA LYS A 164 -61.93 -89.63 36.79
C LYS A 164 -61.81 -89.83 35.27
N GLU A 165 -60.58 -89.96 34.77
CA GLU A 165 -59.82 -91.23 34.62
C GLU A 165 -60.38 -92.12 33.51
N ASP A 166 -59.61 -92.29 32.44
CA ASP A 166 -59.07 -93.59 31.98
C ASP A 166 -58.43 -93.41 30.58
N SER A 167 -57.11 -93.55 30.44
CA SER A 167 -56.35 -94.80 30.33
C SER A 167 -56.75 -95.68 29.14
N ALA A 168 -55.99 -95.59 28.05
CA ALA A 168 -55.72 -96.72 27.18
C ALA A 168 -54.41 -96.51 26.39
N ALA A 169 -53.45 -97.40 26.61
CA ALA A 169 -52.14 -97.47 25.96
C ALA A 169 -52.24 -97.82 24.46
N PRO A 170 -51.27 -97.41 23.62
CA PRO A 170 -51.30 -97.64 22.18
C PRO A 170 -50.70 -99.01 21.81
N PRO A 171 -51.29 -99.76 20.85
CA PRO A 171 -50.66 -100.95 20.32
C PRO A 171 -49.61 -100.60 19.26
N SER A 172 -48.46 -101.25 19.43
CA SER A 172 -47.27 -101.33 18.57
C SER A 172 -47.57 -101.44 17.06
N VAL A 173 -47.01 -100.50 16.30
CA VAL A 173 -46.97 -100.48 14.82
C VAL A 173 -45.89 -101.45 14.30
N PRO A 174 -46.15 -102.24 13.24
CA PRO A 174 -45.09 -102.97 12.55
C PRO A 174 -44.25 -101.98 11.74
N VAL A 175 -42.98 -101.81 12.11
CA VAL A 175 -42.05 -100.88 11.45
C VAL A 175 -41.70 -101.40 10.06
N ASN A 176 -42.33 -100.84 9.03
CA ASN A 176 -41.89 -100.98 7.64
C ASN A 176 -40.52 -100.29 7.48
N SER A 177 -39.45 -101.06 7.64
CA SER A 177 -38.05 -100.60 7.59
C SER A 177 -37.72 -99.79 6.31
N ALA A 178 -38.33 -100.12 5.17
CA ALA A 178 -38.14 -99.38 3.91
C ALA A 178 -38.70 -97.95 3.97
N ALA A 179 -39.87 -97.74 4.59
CA ALA A 179 -40.49 -96.42 4.73
C ALA A 179 -39.70 -95.51 5.69
N PHE A 180 -39.05 -96.12 6.69
CA PHE A 180 -38.16 -95.42 7.61
C PHE A 180 -36.87 -94.96 6.92
N VAL A 181 -36.27 -95.81 6.08
CA VAL A 181 -35.07 -95.44 5.29
C VAL A 181 -35.38 -94.33 4.29
N THR A 182 -36.51 -94.39 3.58
CA THR A 182 -36.93 -93.30 2.67
C THR A 182 -37.26 -92.00 3.42
N GLY A 183 -37.78 -92.11 4.64
CA GLY A 183 -38.03 -90.97 5.51
C GLY A 183 -36.72 -90.31 5.98
N LEU A 184 -35.72 -91.11 6.34
CA LEU A 184 -34.39 -90.63 6.69
C LEU A 184 -33.68 -89.99 5.50
N ASP A 185 -33.81 -90.54 4.30
CA ASP A 185 -33.24 -89.96 3.08
C ASP A 185 -33.93 -88.63 2.70
N ALA A 186 -35.26 -88.55 2.88
CA ALA A 186 -36.01 -87.30 2.73
C ALA A 186 -35.61 -86.22 3.77
N ILE A 187 -35.24 -86.62 4.98
CA ILE A 187 -34.72 -85.70 6.00
C ILE A 187 -33.30 -85.28 5.64
N ALA A 188 -32.43 -86.21 5.24
CA ALA A 188 -31.06 -85.93 4.84
C ALA A 188 -31.00 -84.97 3.65
N THR A 189 -31.85 -85.17 2.63
CA THR A 189 -31.96 -84.26 1.47
C THR A 189 -32.45 -82.87 1.86
N LYS A 190 -33.45 -82.76 2.76
CA LYS A 190 -33.89 -81.45 3.30
C LYS A 190 -32.81 -80.75 4.13
N CYS A 191 -32.07 -81.50 4.95
CA CYS A 191 -30.96 -80.95 5.72
C CYS A 191 -29.82 -80.46 4.81
N LEU A 192 -29.50 -81.21 3.74
CA LEU A 192 -28.51 -80.81 2.76
C LEU A 192 -28.95 -79.59 1.94
N SER A 193 -30.21 -79.54 1.48
CA SER A 193 -30.71 -78.36 0.76
C SER A 193 -30.73 -77.12 1.65
N TRP A 194 -31.15 -77.27 2.91
CA TRP A 194 -31.12 -76.17 3.89
C TRP A 194 -29.68 -75.70 4.16
N LEU A 195 -28.73 -76.62 4.35
CA LEU A 195 -27.31 -76.26 4.53
C LEU A 195 -26.75 -75.55 3.30
N GLN A 196 -27.02 -76.05 2.10
CA GLN A 196 -26.59 -75.42 0.85
C GLN A 196 -27.14 -74.00 0.70
N GLU A 197 -28.44 -73.81 0.99
CA GLU A 197 -29.08 -72.49 0.95
C GLU A 197 -28.49 -71.56 2.01
N HIS A 198 -28.28 -72.05 3.24
CA HIS A 198 -27.68 -71.27 4.32
C HIS A 198 -26.23 -70.85 3.99
N PHE A 199 -25.42 -71.73 3.40
CA PHE A 199 -24.07 -71.39 2.94
C PHE A 199 -24.10 -70.36 1.81
N ALA A 200 -24.99 -70.50 0.84
CA ALA A 200 -25.15 -69.53 -0.24
C ALA A 200 -25.55 -68.15 0.28
N GLN A 201 -26.51 -68.09 1.21
CA GLN A 201 -26.94 -66.84 1.85
C GLN A 201 -25.81 -66.21 2.68
N SER A 202 -25.11 -67.01 3.48
CA SER A 202 -23.98 -66.55 4.30
C SER A 202 -22.84 -66.00 3.44
N PHE A 203 -22.53 -66.69 2.33
CA PHE A 203 -21.51 -66.25 1.39
C PHE A 203 -21.91 -64.97 0.66
N ALA A 204 -23.16 -64.86 0.19
CA ALA A 204 -23.68 -63.63 -0.40
C ALA A 204 -23.63 -62.43 0.57
N GLN A 205 -23.96 -62.65 1.84
CA GLN A 205 -23.83 -61.61 2.88
C GLN A 205 -22.37 -61.21 3.12
N GLN A 206 -21.43 -62.16 3.11
CA GLN A 206 -20.00 -61.86 3.23
C GLN A 206 -19.48 -61.09 2.02
N GLN A 207 -19.88 -61.45 0.80
CA GLN A 207 -19.52 -60.71 -0.41
C GLN A 207 -20.06 -59.27 -0.37
N LEU A 208 -21.33 -59.07 0.02
CA LEU A 208 -21.91 -57.74 0.16
C LEU A 208 -21.20 -56.89 1.24
N LYS A 209 -20.69 -57.53 2.30
CA LYS A 209 -19.86 -56.83 3.29
C LYS A 209 -18.51 -56.45 2.71
N ALA A 210 -17.85 -57.37 1.98
CA ALA A 210 -16.56 -57.11 1.35
C ALA A 210 -16.63 -55.94 0.35
N THR A 211 -17.64 -55.92 -0.52
CA THR A 211 -17.81 -54.82 -1.49
C THR A 211 -18.08 -53.47 -0.82
N ARG A 212 -18.81 -53.46 0.31
CA ARG A 212 -18.99 -52.23 1.11
C ARG A 212 -17.68 -51.73 1.71
N TYR A 213 -16.83 -52.63 2.22
CA TYR A 213 -15.53 -52.24 2.76
C TYR A 213 -14.58 -51.74 1.67
N GLU A 214 -14.59 -52.33 0.48
CA GLU A 214 -13.83 -51.86 -0.66
C GLU A 214 -14.26 -50.44 -1.08
N ALA A 215 -15.57 -50.20 -1.21
CA ALA A 215 -16.10 -48.88 -1.53
C ALA A 215 -15.73 -47.83 -0.46
N GLN A 216 -15.83 -48.20 0.83
CA GLN A 216 -15.39 -47.32 1.93
C GLN A 216 -13.87 -47.05 1.89
N HIS A 217 -13.06 -48.04 1.54
CA HIS A 217 -11.62 -47.87 1.43
C HIS A 217 -11.25 -46.92 0.28
N GLU A 218 -11.90 -47.04 -0.87
CA GLU A 218 -11.74 -46.11 -1.99
C GLU A 218 -12.13 -44.67 -1.60
N GLU A 219 -13.24 -44.49 -0.89
CA GLU A 219 -13.67 -43.17 -0.40
C GLU A 219 -12.64 -42.57 0.57
N VAL A 220 -12.12 -43.37 1.51
CA VAL A 220 -11.07 -42.93 2.44
C VAL A 220 -9.79 -42.56 1.69
N GLN A 221 -9.40 -43.30 0.65
CA GLN A 221 -8.25 -42.94 -0.19
C GLN A 221 -8.47 -41.62 -0.93
N ARG A 222 -9.63 -41.43 -1.57
CA ARG A 222 -9.97 -40.17 -2.24
C ARG A 222 -9.95 -38.99 -1.27
N LEU A 223 -10.49 -39.16 -0.07
CA LEU A 223 -10.48 -38.11 0.96
C LEU A 223 -9.04 -37.82 1.45
N LYS A 224 -8.19 -38.82 1.60
CA LYS A 224 -6.77 -38.61 1.95
C LYS A 224 -6.04 -37.80 0.89
N GLU A 225 -6.24 -38.13 -0.39
CA GLU A 225 -5.65 -37.39 -1.52
C GLU A 225 -6.16 -35.95 -1.55
N GLN A 226 -7.45 -35.72 -1.32
CA GLN A 226 -8.02 -34.37 -1.24
C GLN A 226 -7.45 -33.56 -0.08
N VAL A 227 -7.28 -34.18 1.10
CA VAL A 227 -6.68 -33.52 2.26
C VAL A 227 -5.21 -33.20 2.01
N GLN A 228 -4.45 -34.10 1.37
CA GLN A 228 -3.05 -33.84 1.00
C GLN A 228 -2.94 -32.70 -0.03
N ALA A 229 -3.80 -32.71 -1.05
CA ALA A 229 -3.85 -31.63 -2.03
C ALA A 229 -4.21 -30.29 -1.37
N ALA A 230 -5.17 -30.30 -0.44
CA ALA A 230 -5.54 -29.12 0.33
C ALA A 230 -4.43 -28.64 1.26
N SER A 231 -3.63 -29.54 1.85
CA SER A 231 -2.50 -29.16 2.72
C SER A 231 -1.33 -28.50 1.97
N HIS A 232 -1.19 -28.71 0.66
CA HIS A 232 -0.17 -28.03 -0.14
C HIS A 232 -0.52 -26.58 -0.52
N ILE A 233 -1.80 -26.21 -0.44
CA ILE A 233 -2.25 -24.83 -0.70
C ILE A 233 -1.67 -23.82 0.30
N PRO A 234 -1.76 -24.04 1.64
CA PRO A 234 -1.16 -23.11 2.60
C PRO A 234 0.37 -23.07 2.52
N GLU A 235 1.04 -24.17 2.16
CA GLU A 235 2.49 -24.17 1.94
C GLU A 235 2.88 -23.24 0.79
N LYS A 236 2.21 -23.35 -0.37
CA LYS A 236 2.45 -22.46 -1.51
C LYS A 236 2.16 -21.01 -1.18
N GLN A 237 1.06 -20.74 -0.48
CA GLN A 237 0.72 -19.39 -0.02
C GLN A 237 1.77 -18.85 0.96
N ALA A 238 2.29 -19.67 1.87
CA ALA A 238 3.35 -19.27 2.79
C ALA A 238 4.66 -18.93 2.05
N GLU A 239 5.02 -19.69 1.02
CA GLU A 239 6.18 -19.39 0.17
C GLU A 239 6.01 -18.07 -0.60
N GLU A 240 4.82 -17.82 -1.16
CA GLU A 240 4.50 -16.56 -1.85
C GLU A 240 4.55 -15.37 -0.88
N HIS A 241 3.94 -15.50 0.31
CA HIS A 241 4.03 -14.49 1.35
C HIS A 241 5.47 -14.22 1.79
N ALA A 242 6.31 -15.26 1.90
CA ALA A 242 7.72 -15.10 2.24
C ALA A 242 8.51 -14.37 1.14
N LYS A 243 8.21 -14.64 -0.14
CA LYS A 243 8.81 -13.91 -1.28
C LYS A 243 8.41 -12.44 -1.28
N LEU A 244 7.11 -12.16 -1.18
CA LEU A 244 6.59 -10.79 -1.13
C LEU A 244 7.15 -10.01 0.06
N SER A 245 7.30 -10.66 1.22
CA SER A 245 7.88 -10.02 2.41
C SER A 245 9.34 -9.61 2.20
N ARG A 246 10.13 -10.41 1.46
CA ARG A 246 11.52 -10.06 1.11
C ARG A 246 11.57 -8.90 0.11
N GLU A 247 10.76 -8.97 -0.94
CA GLU A 247 10.67 -7.89 -1.94
C GLU A 247 10.26 -6.55 -1.30
N LEU A 248 9.30 -6.59 -0.36
CA LEU A 248 8.90 -5.41 0.41
C LEU A 248 10.02 -4.88 1.32
N ALA A 249 10.85 -5.75 1.89
CA ALA A 249 12.01 -5.33 2.68
C ALA A 249 13.06 -4.64 1.80
N GLU A 250 13.40 -5.23 0.66
CA GLU A 250 14.34 -4.66 -0.32
C GLU A 250 13.86 -3.29 -0.84
N LEU A 251 12.57 -3.16 -1.14
CA LEU A 251 11.98 -1.88 -1.58
C LEU A 251 12.01 -0.81 -0.48
N ARG A 252 11.82 -1.20 0.80
CA ARG A 252 11.94 -0.26 1.93
C ARG A 252 13.38 0.23 2.08
N GLU A 253 14.36 -0.67 2.03
CA GLU A 253 15.79 -0.30 2.10
C GLU A 253 16.19 0.62 0.93
N ALA A 254 15.75 0.31 -0.29
CA ALA A 254 15.99 1.15 -1.46
C ALA A 254 15.33 2.54 -1.31
N HIS A 255 14.11 2.60 -0.77
CA HIS A 255 13.41 3.85 -0.51
C HIS A 255 14.15 4.71 0.54
N GLU A 256 14.57 4.11 1.65
CA GLU A 256 15.36 4.78 2.68
C GLU A 256 16.67 5.34 2.11
N HIS A 257 17.36 4.56 1.27
CA HIS A 257 18.59 5.01 0.62
C HIS A 257 18.35 6.21 -0.31
N LEU A 258 17.31 6.14 -1.16
CA LEU A 258 16.95 7.25 -2.05
C LEU A 258 16.51 8.49 -1.26
N GLN A 259 15.80 8.32 -0.15
CA GLN A 259 15.39 9.41 0.71
C GLN A 259 16.61 10.10 1.36
N GLN A 260 17.59 9.33 1.83
CA GLN A 260 18.86 9.87 2.33
C GLN A 260 19.64 10.62 1.24
N GLN A 261 19.68 10.10 0.01
CA GLN A 261 20.32 10.80 -1.11
C GLN A 261 19.61 12.12 -1.43
N ALA A 262 18.28 12.13 -1.42
CA ALA A 262 17.49 13.32 -1.67
C ALA A 262 17.73 14.40 -0.60
N THR A 263 17.68 14.03 0.69
CA THR A 263 17.95 14.98 1.78
C THR A 263 19.38 15.53 1.74
N ASN A 264 20.37 14.69 1.43
CA ASN A 264 21.75 15.13 1.24
C ASN A 264 21.89 16.10 0.05
N ALA A 265 21.22 15.82 -1.07
CA ALA A 265 21.21 16.71 -2.24
C ALA A 265 20.54 18.06 -1.92
N GLU A 266 19.42 18.05 -1.19
CA GLU A 266 18.73 19.27 -0.74
C GLU A 266 19.63 20.11 0.17
N GLN A 267 20.30 19.49 1.15
CA GLN A 267 21.26 20.18 2.02
C GLN A 267 22.41 20.81 1.23
N MET A 268 22.94 20.09 0.24
CA MET A 268 23.99 20.61 -0.65
C MET A 268 23.52 21.83 -1.46
N VAL A 269 22.27 21.80 -1.97
CA VAL A 269 21.67 22.92 -2.70
C VAL A 269 21.48 24.13 -1.79
N VAL A 270 20.99 23.92 -0.56
CA VAL A 270 20.82 24.99 0.44
C VAL A 270 22.17 25.62 0.78
N ALA A 271 23.20 24.80 1.06
CA ALA A 271 24.55 25.28 1.34
C ALA A 271 25.14 26.04 0.15
N GLN A 272 24.94 25.57 -1.08
CA GLN A 272 25.41 26.27 -2.28
C GLN A 272 24.67 27.60 -2.47
N ARG A 273 23.37 27.65 -2.19
CA ARG A 273 22.57 28.88 -2.26
C ARG A 273 23.04 29.91 -1.23
N GLN A 274 23.22 29.51 0.03
CA GLN A 274 23.75 30.38 1.08
C GLN A 274 25.12 30.94 0.69
N ARG A 275 26.04 30.10 0.18
CA ARG A 275 27.35 30.55 -0.33
C ARG A 275 27.23 31.57 -1.46
N ARG A 276 26.26 31.41 -2.37
CA ARG A 276 26.02 32.38 -3.46
C ARG A 276 25.44 33.69 -2.92
N GLU A 277 24.55 33.62 -1.94
CA GLU A 277 23.96 34.79 -1.28
C GLU A 277 25.02 35.58 -0.51
N ASP A 278 25.87 34.90 0.27
CA ASP A 278 27.00 35.50 0.99
C ASP A 278 27.98 36.19 0.03
N MET A 279 28.36 35.52 -1.05
CA MET A 279 29.20 36.09 -2.10
C MET A 279 28.57 37.35 -2.71
N ALA A 280 27.27 37.31 -2.99
CA ALA A 280 26.54 38.45 -3.53
C ALA A 280 26.46 39.62 -2.54
N VAL A 281 26.38 39.37 -1.23
CA VAL A 281 26.44 40.41 -0.19
C VAL A 281 27.83 41.05 -0.16
N ARG A 282 28.90 40.26 -0.15
CA ARG A 282 30.28 40.77 -0.12
C ARG A 282 30.64 41.55 -1.39
N MET A 283 30.22 41.08 -2.57
CA MET A 283 30.35 41.85 -3.81
C MET A 283 29.62 43.19 -3.77
N ARG A 284 28.43 43.23 -3.14
CA ARG A 284 27.69 44.49 -2.94
C ARG A 284 28.42 45.44 -2.00
N LEU A 285 29.08 44.94 -0.96
CA LEU A 285 29.90 45.73 -0.04
C LEU A 285 31.07 46.40 -0.79
N VAL A 286 31.89 45.63 -1.50
CA VAL A 286 33.01 46.18 -2.30
C VAL A 286 32.52 47.19 -3.33
N ALA A 287 31.46 46.86 -4.07
CA ALA A 287 30.88 47.80 -5.02
C ALA A 287 30.31 49.07 -4.33
N GLY A 288 29.87 48.96 -3.08
CA GLY A 288 29.44 50.07 -2.24
C GLY A 288 30.59 51.01 -1.90
N GLU A 289 31.66 50.47 -1.33
CA GLU A 289 32.88 51.19 -0.94
C GLU A 289 33.55 51.87 -2.14
N VAL A 290 33.71 51.15 -3.26
CA VAL A 290 34.25 51.71 -4.51
C VAL A 290 33.38 52.86 -5.02
N ARG A 291 32.05 52.72 -5.00
CA ARG A 291 31.14 53.80 -5.41
C ARG A 291 31.17 54.99 -4.46
N GLN A 292 31.43 54.78 -3.17
CA GLN A 292 31.56 55.85 -2.20
C GLN A 292 32.86 56.62 -2.40
N TYR A 293 33.98 55.91 -2.58
CA TYR A 293 35.26 56.49 -2.94
C TYR A 293 35.18 57.32 -4.23
N LEU A 294 34.62 56.76 -5.31
CA LEU A 294 34.43 57.48 -6.57
C LEU A 294 33.55 58.73 -6.43
N ARG A 295 32.55 58.70 -5.54
CA ARG A 295 31.71 59.88 -5.24
C ARG A 295 32.50 60.98 -4.52
N LEU A 296 33.35 60.61 -3.56
CA LEU A 296 34.23 61.54 -2.85
C LEU A 296 35.21 62.20 -3.82
N VAL A 297 35.94 61.39 -4.60
CA VAL A 297 36.88 61.86 -5.62
C VAL A 297 36.20 62.79 -6.62
N ARG A 298 35.02 62.42 -7.14
CA ARG A 298 34.25 63.27 -8.06
C ARG A 298 33.80 64.58 -7.42
N GLY A 299 33.46 64.56 -6.12
CA GLY A 299 33.09 65.75 -5.36
C GLY A 299 34.26 66.72 -5.21
N GLU A 300 35.46 66.21 -4.94
CA GLU A 300 36.68 67.00 -4.81
C GLU A 300 37.15 67.56 -6.16
N ILE A 301 37.16 66.76 -7.22
CA ILE A 301 37.49 67.21 -8.58
C ILE A 301 36.57 68.38 -8.99
N LYS A 302 35.28 68.30 -8.66
CA LYS A 302 34.32 69.38 -8.92
C LYS A 302 34.59 70.66 -8.12
N ARG A 303 35.15 70.55 -6.90
CA ARG A 303 35.43 71.71 -6.04
C ARG A 303 36.79 72.34 -6.30
N LYS A 304 37.82 71.53 -6.61
CA LYS A 304 39.23 71.95 -6.67
C LYS A 304 39.80 72.11 -8.08
N PHE A 305 38.97 72.10 -9.15
CA PHE A 305 39.33 72.34 -10.57
C PHE A 305 40.85 72.30 -10.90
N GLY A 306 41.39 71.11 -11.18
CA GLY A 306 42.73 70.95 -11.73
C GLY A 306 43.85 70.57 -10.75
N TYR A 307 43.60 70.52 -9.45
CA TYR A 307 44.55 69.94 -8.49
C TYR A 307 44.26 68.44 -8.25
N LEU A 308 45.32 67.66 -8.00
CA LEU A 308 45.21 66.25 -7.63
C LEU A 308 44.28 66.13 -6.39
N PRO A 309 43.19 65.35 -6.45
CA PRO A 309 42.30 65.20 -5.32
C PRO A 309 43.07 64.66 -4.12
N GLU A 310 43.00 65.35 -2.98
CA GLU A 310 43.53 64.85 -1.71
C GLU A 310 42.91 63.50 -1.35
N ALA A 311 41.72 63.18 -1.88
CA ALA A 311 41.11 61.88 -1.76
C ALA A 311 41.90 60.71 -2.34
N ILE A 312 42.79 60.94 -3.31
CA ILE A 312 43.69 59.88 -3.77
C ILE A 312 44.65 59.46 -2.63
N ALA A 313 44.94 60.38 -1.70
CA ALA A 313 45.70 60.14 -0.49
C ALA A 313 44.84 59.81 0.75
N HIS A 314 43.51 59.66 0.63
CA HIS A 314 42.64 59.20 1.73
C HIS A 314 42.93 57.73 2.02
N ALA A 315 43.98 57.48 2.80
CA ALA A 315 44.40 56.15 3.25
C ALA A 315 43.22 55.37 3.84
N GLU A 316 42.35 56.03 4.62
CA GLU A 316 41.16 55.41 5.23
C GLU A 316 40.14 54.85 4.23
N SER A 317 40.06 55.41 3.02
CA SER A 317 39.13 54.92 1.99
C SER A 317 39.72 53.73 1.23
N TRP A 318 41.04 53.75 1.01
CA TRP A 318 41.76 52.62 0.44
C TRP A 318 41.85 51.44 1.40
N THR A 319 41.99 51.68 2.71
CA THR A 319 41.94 50.62 3.72
C THR A 319 40.57 49.95 3.75
N ARG A 320 39.46 50.71 3.73
CA ARG A 320 38.10 50.12 3.69
C ARG A 320 37.85 49.30 2.42
N ILE A 321 38.34 49.76 1.27
CA ILE A 321 38.26 48.99 0.02
C ILE A 321 39.13 47.73 0.10
N ALA A 322 40.34 47.83 0.66
CA ALA A 322 41.24 46.70 0.86
C ALA A 322 40.64 45.65 1.82
N GLU A 323 40.12 46.07 2.97
CA GLU A 323 39.42 45.22 3.95
C GLU A 323 38.20 44.53 3.30
N ALA A 324 37.40 45.26 2.53
CA ALA A 324 36.26 44.68 1.82
C ALA A 324 36.67 43.68 0.73
N LEU A 325 37.80 43.91 0.05
CA LEU A 325 38.38 42.97 -0.92
C LEU A 325 38.97 41.74 -0.25
N GLU A 326 39.65 41.90 0.90
CA GLU A 326 40.16 40.79 1.72
C GLU A 326 39.02 39.89 2.18
N LEU A 327 37.91 40.46 2.67
CA LEU A 327 36.70 39.70 3.02
C LEU A 327 36.12 38.93 1.83
N LEU A 328 36.30 39.41 0.61
CA LEU A 328 35.88 38.73 -0.62
C LEU A 328 36.83 37.58 -1.01
N LEU A 329 38.13 37.75 -0.75
CA LEU A 329 39.19 36.80 -1.10
C LEU A 329 39.37 35.67 -0.07
N CYS A 330 39.09 35.89 1.21
CA CYS A 330 39.26 34.87 2.26
C CYS A 330 38.40 33.59 2.09
N GLN A 331 37.47 33.52 1.12
CA GLN A 331 36.76 32.28 0.78
C GLN A 331 37.30 31.56 -0.47
N SER A 332 38.13 32.20 -1.30
CA SER A 332 38.68 31.55 -2.49
C SER A 332 39.84 30.61 -2.14
N THR A 333 40.55 30.87 -1.05
CA THR A 333 41.66 30.06 -0.51
C THR A 333 41.20 28.74 0.12
N ASP A 334 40.05 28.72 0.81
CA ASP A 334 39.45 27.48 1.35
C ASP A 334 39.04 26.47 0.24
N ARG A 335 38.80 26.94 -0.98
CA ARG A 335 38.54 26.06 -2.15
C ARG A 335 39.78 25.32 -2.64
N CYS A 336 40.99 25.78 -2.29
CA CYS A 336 42.23 25.16 -2.74
C CYS A 336 42.67 24.02 -1.82
N VAL A 337 42.41 24.14 -0.51
CA VAL A 337 42.85 23.15 0.49
C VAL A 337 42.02 21.86 0.45
N VAL A 338 40.73 21.94 0.13
CA VAL A 338 39.82 20.77 0.10
C VAL A 338 40.00 19.93 -1.18
N ARG A 339 40.57 20.48 -2.26
CA ARG A 339 40.80 19.75 -3.52
C ARG A 339 42.12 18.97 -3.57
N ASN A 340 43.08 19.28 -2.69
CA ASN A 340 44.40 18.64 -2.63
C ASN A 340 44.52 17.53 -1.56
N ARG A 341 43.41 17.08 -0.97
CA ARG A 341 43.36 16.00 0.03
C ARG A 341 42.57 14.76 -0.42
N LYS A 342 42.42 14.55 -1.71
CA LYS A 342 41.96 13.27 -2.27
C LYS A 342 43.08 12.63 -3.07
#